data_AF-A0A7X1H9K3-F1
#
_entry.id   AF-A0A7X1H9K3-F1
#
_cell.length_a   1.000
_cell.length_b   1.000
_cell.length_c   1.000
_cell.angle_alpha   90.00
_cell.angle_beta   90.00
_cell.angle_gamma   90.00
#
_symmetry.space_group_name_H-M   'P 1'
#
loop_
_entity.id
_entity.type
_entity.pdbx_description
1 polymer ?
#
loop_
_entity_poly.entity_id
_entity_poly.type
_entity_poly.pdbx_seq_one_letter_code
_entity_poly.pdbx_strand_id
1 'polypeptide(L)'
;MLLLTHLGRLFLSLGGANIVDIRITRIVIIDLGARLIPIEVKSGHTIAKDFFKGLNYWATLSHNLSAPVVLIYAGNRSLHHKSTVVYSWWNF
;
A
#
# COMPACT_ATOMS: atom_id res chain seq x y z
N MET A 1 -1.06 27.92 -0.11
CA MET A 1 0.02 26.95 0.04
C MET A 1 0.49 26.99 1.49
N LEU A 2 0.02 26.06 2.33
CA LEU A 2 0.38 26.00 3.75
C LEU A 2 1.08 24.67 3.99
N LEU A 3 2.37 24.75 4.37
CA LEU A 3 3.17 23.59 4.77
C LEU A 3 3.09 23.50 6.30
N LEU A 4 2.41 22.50 6.84
CA LEU A 4 2.42 22.21 8.27
C LEU A 4 3.20 20.91 8.48
N THR A 5 4.36 21.01 9.10
CA THR A 5 5.18 19.87 9.51
C THR A 5 5.02 19.66 11.02
N HIS A 6 4.45 18.52 11.40
CA HIS A 6 4.72 17.93 12.71
C HIS A 6 4.91 16.42 12.49
N LEU A 7 6.06 15.88 12.92
CA LEU A 7 6.42 14.46 12.82
C LEU A 7 6.58 13.91 11.38
N GLY A 8 7.43 14.56 10.57
CA GLY A 8 7.91 14.00 9.31
C GLY A 8 6.83 13.66 8.27
N ARG A 9 5.69 14.37 8.28
CA ARG A 9 4.60 14.27 7.30
C ARG A 9 4.64 15.49 6.39
N LEU A 10 4.58 15.28 5.07
CA LEU A 10 4.40 16.36 4.10
C LEU A 10 3.04 16.13 3.41
N PHE A 11 2.08 17.03 3.63
CA PHE A 11 0.78 16.98 2.97
C PHE A 11 0.81 17.92 1.75
N LEU A 12 0.52 17.39 0.55
CA LEU A 12 0.31 18.19 -0.65
C LEU A 12 -1.19 18.16 -1.00
N SER A 13 -1.90 19.23 -0.68
CA SER A 13 -3.27 19.44 -1.13
C SER A 13 -3.26 20.21 -2.46
N LEU A 14 -3.66 19.56 -3.55
CA LEU A 14 -4.00 20.21 -4.81
C LEU A 14 -5.52 20.18 -4.96
N GLY A 15 -6.12 21.34 -5.26
CA GLY A 15 -7.55 21.57 -5.20
C GLY A 15 -8.41 20.47 -5.84
N GLY A 16 -9.34 19.92 -5.06
CA GLY A 16 -10.45 19.09 -5.52
C GLY A 16 -10.20 17.57 -5.52
N ALA A 17 -8.95 17.11 -5.48
CA ALA A 17 -8.62 15.71 -5.29
C ALA A 17 -7.61 15.60 -4.15
N ASN A 18 -7.97 14.88 -3.08
CA ASN A 18 -7.06 14.61 -1.97
C ASN A 18 -5.92 13.72 -2.48
N ILE A 19 -4.81 14.34 -2.91
CA ILE A 19 -3.65 13.61 -3.41
C ILE A 19 -2.87 13.07 -2.22
N VAL A 20 -2.87 11.73 -2.15
CA VAL A 20 -1.77 10.80 -1.88
C VAL A 20 -0.73 11.28 -0.85
N ASP A 21 -0.80 10.73 0.35
CA ASP A 21 0.36 10.67 1.27
C ASP A 21 1.42 9.76 0.63
N ILE A 22 2.28 10.33 -0.22
CA ILE A 22 3.46 9.64 -0.75
C ILE A 22 4.54 9.69 0.33
N ARG A 23 4.44 8.80 1.31
CA ARG A 23 5.61 8.44 2.11
C ARG A 23 6.52 7.57 1.24
N ILE A 24 7.53 8.19 0.63
CA ILE A 24 8.59 7.48 -0.08
C ILE A 24 9.32 6.60 0.94
N THR A 25 8.97 5.32 0.98
CA THR A 25 10.01 4.29 1.06
C THR A 25 9.68 3.08 0.21
N ARG A 26 8.46 2.47 0.22
CA ARG A 26 8.15 1.25 -0.60
C ARG A 26 6.68 0.95 -0.98
N ILE A 27 5.68 1.62 -0.40
CA ILE A 27 4.25 1.27 -0.57
C ILE A 27 3.51 2.42 -1.25
N VAL A 28 2.59 2.09 -2.16
CA VAL A 28 1.62 3.02 -2.75
C VAL A 28 0.30 2.91 -1.98
N ILE A 29 -0.34 4.03 -1.65
CA ILE A 29 -1.64 4.06 -0.99
C ILE A 29 -2.68 4.58 -1.98
N ILE A 30 -3.76 3.82 -2.20
CA ILE A 30 -4.99 4.36 -2.81
C ILE A 30 -5.82 4.97 -1.68
N ASP A 31 -6.13 6.26 -1.82
CA ASP A 31 -6.98 7.00 -0.91
C ASP A 31 -8.41 7.10 -1.47
N LEU A 32 -9.37 6.52 -0.75
CA LEU A 32 -10.80 6.56 -1.05
C LEU A 32 -11.59 7.31 0.04
N GLY A 33 -10.94 8.25 0.75
CA GLY A 33 -11.50 8.99 1.87
C GLY A 33 -11.56 8.15 3.14
N ALA A 34 -12.69 7.49 3.39
CA ALA A 34 -12.88 6.68 4.60
C ALA A 34 -12.06 5.37 4.60
N ARG A 35 -11.43 5.03 3.48
CA ARG A 35 -10.68 3.79 3.29
C ARG A 35 -9.36 4.07 2.58
N LEU A 36 -8.29 3.55 3.16
CA LEU A 36 -6.97 3.52 2.55
C LEU A 36 -6.65 2.09 2.14
N ILE A 37 -6.15 1.89 0.92
CA ILE A 37 -5.76 0.58 0.41
C ILE A 37 -4.25 0.60 0.13
N PRO A 38 -3.42 -0.09 0.92
CA PRO A 38 -2.00 -0.17 0.66
C PRO A 38 -1.71 -1.21 -0.43
N ILE A 39 -0.83 -0.83 -1.35
CA ILE A 39 -0.31 -1.66 -2.43
C ILE A 39 1.20 -1.70 -2.31
N GLU A 40 1.77 -2.90 -2.19
CA GLU A 40 3.21 -3.11 -2.30
C GLU A 40 3.52 -3.88 -3.58
N VAL A 41 4.56 -3.46 -4.30
CA VAL A 41 4.99 -4.11 -5.55
C VAL A 41 6.33 -4.80 -5.35
N LYS A 42 6.46 -6.05 -5.82
CA LYS A 42 7.68 -6.87 -5.72
C LYS A 42 8.05 -7.45 -7.09
N SER A 43 9.32 -7.34 -7.48
CA SER A 43 9.82 -7.87 -8.75
C SER A 43 10.14 -9.38 -8.74
N GLY A 44 10.02 -10.06 -7.60
CA GLY A 44 10.32 -11.49 -7.53
C GLY A 44 9.16 -12.36 -8.04
N HIS A 45 9.51 -13.46 -8.71
CA HIS A 45 8.56 -14.38 -9.34
C HIS A 45 7.94 -15.41 -8.38
N THR A 46 8.61 -15.70 -7.26
CA THR A 46 8.12 -16.63 -6.24
C THR A 46 7.69 -15.84 -5.02
N ILE A 47 6.49 -16.11 -4.52
CA ILE A 47 5.97 -15.46 -3.30
C ILE A 47 6.83 -15.89 -2.12
N ALA A 48 7.50 -14.92 -1.49
CA ALA A 48 8.29 -15.12 -0.29
C ALA A 48 7.60 -14.47 0.92
N LYS A 49 7.80 -15.03 2.12
CA LYS A 49 7.28 -14.46 3.39
C LYS A 49 7.65 -12.99 3.57
N ASP A 50 8.84 -12.61 3.11
CA ASP A 50 9.36 -11.25 3.21
C ASP A 50 8.62 -10.23 2.34
N PHE A 51 7.84 -10.67 1.35
CA PHE A 51 7.03 -9.76 0.52
C PHE A 51 5.94 -9.07 1.32
N PHE A 52 5.52 -9.68 2.43
CA PHE A 52 4.44 -9.19 3.28
C PHE A 52 4.93 -8.30 4.44
N LYS A 53 6.24 -8.16 4.65
CA LYS A 53 6.79 -7.41 5.81
C LYS A 53 6.33 -5.95 5.83
N GLY A 54 6.35 -5.26 4.69
CA GLY A 54 5.91 -3.88 4.58
C GLY A 54 4.41 -3.73 4.82
N LEU A 55 3.59 -4.56 4.16
CA LEU A 55 2.15 -4.59 4.35
C LEU A 55 1.73 -4.92 5.81
N ASN A 56 2.39 -5.88 6.46
CA ASN A 56 2.12 -6.23 7.86
C ASN A 56 2.50 -5.09 8.82
N TYR A 57 3.63 -4.42 8.55
CA TYR A 57 4.04 -3.24 9.30
C TYR A 57 3.03 -2.11 9.15
N TRP A 58 2.56 -1.84 7.92
CA TRP A 58 1.52 -0.85 7.67
C TRP A 58 0.22 -1.17 8.40
N ALA A 59 -0.25 -2.42 8.35
CA ALA A 59 -1.49 -2.84 9.02
C ALA A 59 -1.42 -2.62 10.54
N THR A 60 -0.24 -2.82 11.13
CA THR A 60 0.01 -2.53 12.55
C THR A 60 -0.03 -1.03 12.82
N LEU A 61 0.65 -0.23 11.99
CA LEU A 61 0.74 1.23 12.15
C LEU A 61 -0.60 1.94 11.94
N SER A 62 -1.43 1.44 11.03
CA SER A 62 -2.75 2.01 10.70
C SER A 62 -3.83 1.63 11.73
N HIS A 63 -3.51 0.79 12.72
CA HIS A 63 -4.45 0.22 13.67
C HIS A 63 -5.64 -0.47 12.97
N ASN A 64 -5.44 -0.94 11.74
CA ASN A 64 -6.48 -1.49 10.88
C ASN A 64 -6.03 -2.85 10.32
N LEU A 65 -5.98 -3.83 11.22
CA LEU A 65 -5.52 -5.20 10.92
C LEU A 65 -6.44 -5.95 9.96
N SER A 66 -7.69 -5.51 9.82
CA SER A 66 -8.69 -6.08 8.93
C SER A 66 -8.78 -5.37 7.58
N ALA A 67 -8.05 -4.27 7.38
CA ALA A 67 -8.03 -3.59 6.10
C ALA A 67 -7.46 -4.52 5.02
N PRO A 68 -8.13 -4.66 3.87
CA PRO A 68 -7.59 -5.40 2.77
C PRO A 68 -6.33 -4.72 2.26
N VAL A 69 -5.25 -5.50 2.15
CA VAL A 69 -3.95 -5.06 1.64
C VAL A 69 -3.65 -5.79 0.33
N VAL A 70 -2.89 -5.15 -0.55
CA VAL A 70 -2.63 -5.67 -1.89
C VAL A 70 -1.12 -5.87 -2.10
N LEU A 71 -0.75 -7.03 -2.60
CA LEU A 71 0.59 -7.34 -3.08
C LEU A 71 0.54 -7.57 -4.59
N ILE A 72 1.29 -6.79 -5.35
CA ILE A 72 1.52 -7.04 -6.78
C ILE A 72 2.90 -7.65 -6.94
N TYR A 73 3.02 -8.73 -7.71
CA TYR A 73 4.31 -9.40 -7.90
C TYR A 73 4.54 -9.92 -9.32
N ALA A 74 5.78 -10.29 -9.61
CA ALA A 74 6.23 -10.75 -10.92
C ALA A 74 6.02 -12.26 -11.18
N GLY A 75 5.26 -12.97 -10.36
CA GLY A 75 4.94 -14.38 -10.63
C GLY A 75 3.59 -14.55 -11.30
N ASN A 76 3.20 -15.81 -11.53
CA ASN A 76 2.14 -16.19 -12.46
C ASN A 76 0.81 -16.59 -11.85
N ARG A 77 0.64 -16.40 -10.54
CA ARG A 77 -0.55 -16.84 -9.82
C ARG A 77 -1.09 -15.72 -8.95
N SER A 78 -2.34 -15.37 -9.16
CA SER A 78 -3.10 -14.51 -8.25
C SER A 78 -3.79 -15.38 -7.20
N LEU A 79 -3.79 -14.96 -5.93
CA LEU A 79 -4.39 -15.73 -4.83
C LEU A 79 -4.76 -14.86 -3.64
N HIS A 80 -5.66 -15.37 -2.80
CA HIS A 80 -5.96 -14.80 -1.49
C HIS A 80 -5.06 -15.43 -0.43
N HIS A 81 -4.25 -14.61 0.24
CA HIS A 81 -3.41 -15.03 1.36
C HIS A 81 -3.82 -14.28 2.62
N LYS A 82 -4.64 -14.91 3.47
CA LYS A 82 -5.23 -14.25 4.65
C LYS A 82 -6.03 -13.00 4.23
N SER A 83 -5.74 -11.83 4.81
CA SER A 83 -6.32 -10.53 4.45
C SER A 83 -5.61 -9.83 3.27
N THR A 84 -4.60 -10.47 2.67
CA THR A 84 -3.86 -9.95 1.53
C THR A 84 -4.39 -10.53 0.23
N VAL A 85 -4.71 -9.67 -0.73
CA VAL A 85 -4.94 -10.08 -2.12
C VAL A 85 -3.63 -9.98 -2.88
N VAL A 86 -3.18 -11.08 -3.48
CA VAL A 86 -1.94 -11.14 -4.26
C VAL A 86 -2.28 -11.20 -5.74
N TYR A 87 -1.77 -10.26 -6.52
CA TYR A 87 -1.96 -10.19 -7.96
C TYR A 87 -0.65 -10.37 -8.71
N SER A 88 -0.67 -11.26 -9.70
CA SER A 88 0.33 -11.27 -10.77
C SER A 88 0.21 -10.00 -11.62
N TRP A 89 1.33 -9.31 -11.90
CA TRP A 89 1.31 -8.02 -12.61
C TRP A 89 0.84 -8.07 -14.07
N TRP A 90 0.84 -9.24 -14.72
CA TRP A 90 0.34 -9.40 -16.09
C TRP A 90 -1.10 -9.91 -16.17
N ASN A 91 -1.75 -10.14 -15.03
CA ASN A 91 -3.07 -10.77 -14.99
C ASN A 91 -4.19 -9.72 -14.89
N PHE A 92 -4.20 -8.75 -15.82
CA PHE A 92 -5.20 -7.70 -15.96
C PHE A 92 -5.67 -7.61 -17.40
#